data_AF-A0A8S1ZQI6-F1
#
_entry.id   AF-A0A8S1ZQI6-F1
#
_cell.length_a   1.000
_cell.length_b   1.000
_cell.length_c   1.000
_cell.angle_alpha   90.00
_cell.angle_beta   90.00
_cell.angle_gamma   90.00
#
_symmetry.space_group_name_H-M   'P 1'
#
loop_
_entity.id
_entity.type
_entity.pdbx_description
1 polymer ?
#
loop_
_entity_poly.entity_id
_entity_poly.type
_entity_poly.pdbx_seq_one_letter_code
_entity_poly.pdbx_strand_id
1 'polypeptide(L)'
;MNHFVGEAYDQISEMCIFLLNNFNLPPDKALAVYLQSPGSAFVFCGAVTLARPSAVLSLQWPEAGSAAQMQLTAGDSSSLSAKIGVSVEDITALRSLDVVAERRIEKLAMKVGENLFNFMQSFCGVDGSKLVVPMDILDRWFKKFQEKAKRDPDFLKSFAL
;
A
#
# COMPACT_ATOMS: atom_id res chain seq x y z
N MET A 1 -17.77 -13.85 18.06
CA MET A 1 -17.97 -14.17 16.64
C MET A 1 -16.79 -13.50 15.93
N ASN A 2 -15.74 -14.25 15.60
CA ASN A 2 -14.38 -13.70 15.37
C ASN A 2 -13.94 -13.76 13.90
N HIS A 3 -14.87 -13.97 12.99
CA HIS A 3 -14.60 -14.09 11.56
C HIS A 3 -15.56 -13.15 10.83
N PHE A 4 -14.99 -12.27 10.01
CA PHE A 4 -15.77 -11.51 9.04
C PHE A 4 -16.22 -12.49 7.94
N VAL A 5 -17.52 -12.64 7.77
CA VAL A 5 -18.12 -13.39 6.65
C VAL A 5 -18.42 -12.35 5.57
N GLY A 6 -17.80 -12.46 4.40
CA GLY A 6 -17.87 -11.44 3.36
C GLY A 6 -16.94 -11.73 2.18
N GLU A 7 -16.50 -10.67 1.50
CA GLU A 7 -15.56 -10.75 0.38
C GLU A 7 -14.24 -11.45 0.78
N ALA A 8 -13.53 -11.98 -0.23
CA ALA A 8 -12.21 -12.54 -0.03
C ALA A 8 -11.29 -11.47 0.60
N TYR A 9 -10.39 -11.90 1.50
CA TYR A 9 -9.62 -10.97 2.32
C TYR A 9 -8.81 -9.98 1.49
N ASP A 10 -8.30 -10.42 0.35
CA ASP A 10 -7.49 -9.66 -0.60
C ASP A 10 -8.27 -8.55 -1.33
N GLN A 11 -9.60 -8.60 -1.29
CA GLN A 11 -10.47 -7.53 -1.79
C GLN A 11 -10.67 -6.41 -0.75
N ILE A 12 -10.37 -6.67 0.54
CA ILE A 12 -10.50 -5.68 1.60
C ILE A 12 -9.29 -4.75 1.56
N SER A 13 -9.49 -3.54 1.03
CA SER A 13 -8.42 -2.56 0.81
C SER A 13 -8.27 -1.52 1.92
N GLU A 14 -9.30 -1.32 2.75
CA GLU A 14 -9.31 -0.30 3.80
C GLU A 14 -9.96 -0.82 5.09
N MET A 15 -9.45 -0.35 6.23
CA MET A 15 -10.04 -0.61 7.54
C MET A 15 -10.11 0.68 8.36
N CYS A 16 -11.27 0.95 8.93
CA CYS A 16 -11.42 1.98 9.96
C CYS A 16 -11.17 1.36 11.35
N ILE A 17 -10.28 1.97 12.13
CA ILE A 17 -10.02 1.61 13.53
C ILE A 17 -10.15 2.85 14.41
N PHE A 18 -10.75 2.67 15.59
CA PHE A 18 -10.90 3.74 16.56
C PHE A 18 -10.94 3.21 18.00
N LEU A 19 -10.46 4.02 18.94
CA LEU A 19 -10.55 3.77 20.37
C LEU A 19 -11.94 4.21 20.85
N LEU A 20 -12.60 3.35 21.64
CA LEU A 20 -13.84 3.69 22.29
C LEU A 20 -13.58 4.61 23.49
N ASN A 21 -14.51 5.52 23.79
CA ASN A 21 -14.37 6.58 24.81
C ASN A 21 -14.04 6.09 26.24
N ASN A 22 -14.15 4.79 26.50
CA ASN A 22 -13.90 4.16 27.80
C ASN A 22 -12.59 3.37 27.85
N PHE A 23 -11.85 3.29 26.74
CA PHE A 23 -10.57 2.58 26.66
C PHE A 23 -9.42 3.56 26.50
N ASN A 24 -8.63 3.66 27.56
CA ASN A 24 -7.53 4.60 27.66
C ASN A 24 -6.23 3.80 27.45
N LEU A 25 -5.50 4.10 26.39
CA LEU A 25 -4.10 3.67 26.29
C LEU A 25 -3.27 4.48 27.29
N PRO A 26 -2.19 3.92 27.87
CA PRO A 26 -1.19 4.74 28.52
C PRO A 26 -0.61 5.78 27.53
N PRO A 27 -0.19 6.97 28.00
CA PRO A 27 0.18 8.09 27.12
C PRO A 27 1.42 7.83 26.25
N ASP A 28 2.27 6.88 26.65
CA ASP A 28 3.46 6.41 25.92
C ASP A 28 3.17 5.20 25.01
N LYS A 29 1.92 4.75 24.93
CA LYS A 29 1.51 3.58 24.17
C LYS A 29 0.62 3.91 22.97
N ALA A 30 0.68 3.03 21.98
CA ALA A 30 -0.20 3.01 20.84
C ALA A 30 -0.87 1.64 20.70
N LEU A 31 -2.02 1.61 20.05
CA LEU A 31 -2.61 0.36 19.56
C LEU A 31 -2.13 0.16 18.12
N ALA A 32 -1.15 -0.73 17.97
CA ALA A 32 -0.58 -1.14 16.69
C ALA A 32 -1.46 -2.19 16.01
N VAL A 33 -1.57 -2.08 14.69
CA VAL A 33 -2.33 -2.97 13.80
C VAL A 33 -1.35 -3.71 12.90
N TYR A 34 -1.53 -5.02 12.81
CA TYR A 34 -0.75 -5.92 11.97
C TYR A 34 -1.65 -6.73 11.05
N LEU A 35 -1.17 -7.06 9.86
CA LEU A 35 -1.85 -7.87 8.87
C LEU A 35 -1.11 -9.19 8.65
N GLN A 36 -1.87 -10.26 8.50
CA GLN A 36 -1.35 -11.57 8.14
C GLN A 36 -2.22 -12.16 7.05
N SER A 37 -1.61 -12.41 5.89
CA SER A 37 -2.21 -13.25 4.85
C SER A 37 -2.02 -14.73 5.21
N PRO A 38 -2.83 -15.65 4.66
CA PRO A 38 -2.68 -17.07 4.95
C PRO A 38 -1.24 -17.58 4.80
N GLY A 39 -0.67 -18.09 5.89
CA GLY A 39 0.72 -18.60 5.91
C GLY A 39 1.84 -17.55 5.92
N SER A 40 1.53 -16.25 5.94
CA SER A 40 2.53 -15.18 6.05
C SER A 40 2.91 -14.88 7.51
N ALA A 41 3.98 -14.11 7.71
CA ALA A 41 4.23 -13.42 8.98
C ALA A 41 3.28 -12.21 9.14
N PHE A 42 3.12 -11.73 10.37
CA PHE A 42 2.44 -10.47 10.65
C PHE A 42 3.30 -9.28 10.21
N VAL A 43 2.70 -8.35 9.47
CA VAL A 43 3.34 -7.13 9.00
C VAL A 43 2.60 -5.92 9.55
N PHE A 44 3.33 -4.95 10.09
CA PHE A 44 2.73 -3.73 10.62
C PHE A 44 1.99 -2.94 9.53
N CYS A 45 0.82 -2.42 9.88
CA CYS A 45 -0.05 -1.67 8.99
C CYS A 45 -0.26 -0.22 9.44
N GLY A 46 -0.36 0.01 10.75
CA GLY A 46 -0.60 1.35 11.28
C GLY A 46 -0.89 1.32 12.77
N ALA A 47 -1.12 2.48 13.36
CA ALA A 47 -1.45 2.59 14.78
C ALA A 47 -2.34 3.80 15.10
N VAL A 48 -3.12 3.66 16.16
CA VAL A 48 -3.87 4.75 16.81
C VAL A 48 -3.33 5.02 18.20
N THR A 49 -3.45 6.26 18.67
CA THR A 49 -2.94 6.73 19.96
C THR A 49 -4.01 7.57 20.66
N LEU A 50 -3.80 7.98 21.91
CA LEU A 50 -4.72 8.93 22.56
C LEU A 50 -4.83 10.27 21.80
N ALA A 51 -3.73 10.76 21.22
CA ALA A 51 -3.72 12.01 20.45
C ALA A 51 -4.38 11.87 19.07
N ARG A 52 -4.38 10.65 18.51
CA ARG A 52 -5.03 10.30 17.25
C ARG A 52 -5.84 9.02 17.44
N PRO A 53 -7.05 9.11 18.03
CA PRO A 53 -7.81 7.96 18.52
C PRO A 53 -8.49 7.16 17.42
N SER A 54 -8.46 7.62 16.18
CA SER A 54 -9.02 6.91 15.02
C SER A 54 -8.15 7.08 13.78
N ALA A 55 -8.24 6.12 12.86
CA ALA A 55 -7.60 6.16 11.56
C ALA A 55 -8.34 5.26 10.54
N VAL A 56 -8.30 5.66 9.28
CA VAL A 56 -8.56 4.75 8.15
C VAL A 56 -7.20 4.28 7.65
N LEU A 57 -6.98 2.96 7.67
CA LEU A 57 -5.74 2.32 7.27
C LEU A 57 -5.93 1.61 5.94
N SER A 58 -5.08 1.89 4.96
CA SER A 58 -5.02 1.11 3.73
C SER A 58 -4.37 -0.25 4.02
N LEU A 59 -5.11 -1.32 3.79
CA LEU A 59 -4.67 -2.69 4.00
C LEU A 59 -3.84 -3.15 2.80
N GLN A 60 -2.55 -3.34 3.02
CA GLN A 60 -1.68 -4.02 2.07
C GLN A 60 -1.39 -5.40 2.62
N TRP A 61 -2.15 -6.38 2.15
CA TRP A 61 -1.97 -7.76 2.54
C TRP A 61 -0.59 -8.25 2.09
N PRO A 62 0.22 -8.83 3.00
CA PRO A 62 1.48 -9.44 2.61
C PRO A 62 1.25 -10.61 1.64
N GLU A 63 2.28 -11.01 0.91
CA GLU A 63 2.19 -12.20 0.07
C GLU A 63 1.84 -13.44 0.91
N ALA A 64 0.89 -14.25 0.43
CA ALA A 64 0.53 -15.49 1.10
C ALA A 64 1.72 -16.46 1.13
N GLY A 65 1.79 -17.33 2.15
CA GLY A 65 2.83 -18.35 2.22
C GLY A 65 2.70 -19.34 1.06
N SER A 66 3.82 -19.87 0.56
CA SER A 66 3.85 -20.73 -0.64
C SER A 66 2.86 -21.90 -0.61
N ALA A 67 2.69 -22.55 0.54
CA ALA A 67 1.70 -23.63 0.71
C ALA A 67 0.25 -23.13 0.61
N ALA A 68 -0.03 -21.94 1.14
CA ALA A 68 -1.34 -21.31 1.04
C ALA A 68 -1.60 -20.78 -0.38
N GLN A 69 -0.55 -20.32 -1.08
CA GLN A 69 -0.64 -19.87 -2.46
C GLN A 69 -1.02 -21.02 -3.41
N MET A 70 -0.44 -22.21 -3.21
CA MET A 70 -0.86 -23.42 -3.94
C MET A 70 -2.33 -23.78 -3.67
N GLN A 71 -2.82 -23.62 -2.43
CA GLN A 71 -4.23 -23.82 -2.07
C GLN A 71 -5.16 -22.73 -2.60
N LEU A 72 -4.69 -21.50 -2.79
CA LEU A 72 -5.46 -20.44 -3.46
C LEU A 72 -5.63 -20.73 -4.96
N THR A 73 -4.65 -21.41 -5.58
CA THR A 73 -4.69 -21.76 -7.01
C THR A 73 -5.36 -23.11 -7.31
N ALA A 74 -5.34 -24.04 -6.35
CA ALA A 74 -6.08 -25.29 -6.44
C ALA A 74 -7.52 -24.99 -6.00
N GLY A 75 -8.51 -25.16 -6.88
CA GLY A 75 -9.91 -24.80 -6.62
C GLY A 75 -10.63 -25.59 -5.52
N ASP A 76 -9.90 -26.14 -4.54
CA ASP A 76 -10.43 -26.84 -3.38
C ASP A 76 -10.83 -25.84 -2.29
N SER A 77 -12.09 -25.98 -1.87
CA SER A 77 -12.93 -25.08 -1.06
C SER A 77 -12.48 -24.77 0.38
N SER A 78 -11.21 -24.89 0.75
CA SER A 78 -10.76 -24.41 2.08
C SER A 78 -10.64 -22.88 2.07
N SER A 79 -11.60 -22.19 2.69
CA SER A 79 -11.54 -20.73 2.85
C SER A 79 -10.31 -20.33 3.67
N LEU A 80 -9.26 -19.87 3.00
CA LEU A 80 -8.08 -19.35 3.67
C LEU A 80 -8.40 -17.97 4.26
N SER A 81 -8.29 -17.86 5.58
CA SER A 81 -8.62 -16.63 6.31
C SER A 81 -7.35 -15.87 6.65
N ALA A 82 -7.30 -14.59 6.25
CA ALA A 82 -6.33 -13.64 6.75
C ALA A 82 -6.70 -13.15 8.15
N LYS A 83 -5.73 -12.59 8.87
CA LYS A 83 -5.90 -12.10 10.24
C LYS A 83 -5.44 -10.66 10.39
N ILE A 84 -6.17 -9.92 11.22
CA ILE A 84 -5.77 -8.61 11.70
C ILE A 84 -5.35 -8.77 13.16
N GLY A 85 -4.09 -8.51 13.45
CA GLY A 85 -3.53 -8.51 14.79
C GLY A 85 -3.55 -7.12 15.37
N VAL A 86 -3.88 -7.00 16.66
CA VAL A 86 -3.79 -5.75 17.40
C VAL A 86 -2.92 -5.95 18.64
N SER A 87 -2.00 -5.01 18.88
CA SER A 87 -1.04 -5.07 19.98
C SER A 87 -0.88 -3.70 20.62
N VAL A 88 -0.69 -3.66 21.94
CA VAL A 88 -0.35 -2.42 22.65
C VAL A 88 1.16 -2.30 22.70
N GLU A 89 1.70 -1.26 22.08
CA GLU A 89 3.14 -1.09 21.92
C GLU A 89 3.61 0.30 22.32
N ASP A 90 4.91 0.41 22.58
CA ASP A 90 5.53 1.70 22.82
C ASP A 90 5.55 2.55 21.54
N ILE A 91 5.16 3.82 21.66
CA ILE A 91 5.15 4.74 20.51
C ILE A 91 6.56 4.85 19.90
N THR A 92 7.62 4.72 20.70
CA THR A 92 9.00 4.80 20.22
C THR A 92 9.41 3.62 19.34
N ALA A 93 8.88 2.42 19.60
CA ALA A 93 9.14 1.23 18.79
C ALA A 93 8.54 1.35 17.38
N LEU A 94 7.40 2.05 17.27
CA LEU A 94 6.63 2.18 16.04
C LEU A 94 7.17 3.22 15.05
N ARG A 95 8.01 4.17 15.50
CA ARG A 95 8.58 5.21 14.61
C ARG A 95 9.47 4.67 13.49
N SER A 96 10.05 3.49 13.68
CA SER A 96 10.83 2.81 12.64
C SER A 96 9.99 2.38 11.43
N LEU A 97 8.65 2.38 11.54
CA LEU A 97 7.73 1.84 10.56
C LEU A 97 7.04 2.93 9.70
N ASP A 98 7.02 4.19 10.15
CA ASP A 98 6.63 5.35 9.32
C ASP A 98 7.55 5.50 8.09
N VAL A 99 8.79 5.02 8.22
CA VAL A 99 9.76 4.87 7.14
C VAL A 99 9.20 4.04 5.98
N VAL A 100 8.28 3.10 6.21
CA VAL A 100 7.66 2.31 5.14
C VAL A 100 6.73 3.16 4.30
N ALA A 101 5.96 4.07 4.91
CA ALA A 101 5.11 5.01 4.20
C ALA A 101 5.94 6.04 3.42
N GLU A 102 7.02 6.56 4.03
CA GLU A 102 7.97 7.45 3.36
C GLU A 102 8.64 6.77 2.15
N ARG A 103 9.09 5.52 2.30
CA ARG A 103 9.65 4.71 1.21
C ARG A 103 8.66 4.48 0.07
N ARG A 104 7.35 4.44 0.34
CA ARG A 104 6.32 4.35 -0.73
C ARG A 104 6.24 5.64 -1.54
N ILE A 105 6.28 6.80 -0.86
CA ILE A 105 6.30 8.10 -1.55
C ILE A 105 7.56 8.23 -2.40
N GLU A 106 8.71 7.79 -1.88
CA GLU A 106 9.97 7.74 -2.61
C GLU A 106 9.87 6.84 -3.85
N LYS A 107 9.40 5.58 -3.70
CA LYS A 107 9.20 4.66 -4.83
C LYS A 107 8.23 5.19 -5.88
N LEU A 108 7.14 5.80 -5.45
CA LEU A 108 6.16 6.45 -6.31
C LEU A 108 6.82 7.54 -7.16
N ALA A 109 7.58 8.43 -6.53
CA ALA A 109 8.31 9.49 -7.24
C ALA A 109 9.30 8.91 -8.26
N MET A 110 10.04 7.86 -7.89
CA MET A 110 10.99 7.19 -8.78
C MET A 110 10.31 6.58 -10.01
N LYS A 111 9.20 5.84 -9.83
CA LYS A 111 8.47 5.25 -10.96
C LYS A 111 7.80 6.32 -11.86
N VAL A 112 7.36 7.44 -11.30
CA VAL A 112 6.85 8.57 -12.09
C VAL A 112 7.97 9.16 -12.97
N GLY A 113 9.17 9.33 -12.40
CA GLY A 113 10.35 9.78 -13.15
C GLY A 113 10.74 8.79 -14.27
N GLU A 114 10.74 7.49 -13.98
CA GLU A 114 11.00 6.44 -14.96
C GLU A 114 9.96 6.43 -16.09
N ASN A 115 8.67 6.60 -15.75
CA ASN A 115 7.61 6.68 -16.74
C ASN A 115 7.79 7.88 -17.68
N LEU A 116 8.16 9.04 -17.13
CA LEU A 116 8.48 10.23 -17.92
C LEU A 116 9.69 9.97 -18.83
N PHE A 117 10.77 9.38 -18.29
CA PHE A 117 11.97 9.08 -19.06
C PHE A 117 11.68 8.12 -20.23
N ASN A 118 10.95 7.04 -19.98
CA ASN A 118 10.53 6.09 -21.01
C ASN A 118 9.65 6.74 -22.07
N PHE A 119 8.76 7.66 -21.67
CA PHE A 119 7.98 8.44 -22.62
C PHE A 119 8.89 9.31 -23.49
N MET A 120 9.81 10.08 -22.91
CA MET A 120 10.75 10.91 -23.67
C MET A 120 11.59 10.10 -24.65
N GLN A 121 12.09 8.93 -24.23
CA GLN A 121 12.84 8.00 -25.10
C GLN A 121 12.03 7.55 -26.33
N SER A 122 10.72 7.34 -26.19
CA SER A 122 9.87 6.93 -27.31
C SER A 122 9.74 7.97 -28.44
N PHE A 123 10.07 9.24 -28.17
CA PHE A 123 10.06 10.32 -29.17
C PHE A 123 11.46 10.70 -29.65
N CYS A 124 12.50 9.97 -29.25
CA CYS A 124 13.87 10.31 -29.60
C CYS A 124 14.26 9.85 -31.00
N GLY A 125 14.86 10.77 -31.76
CA GLY A 125 15.91 10.43 -32.71
C GLY A 125 17.24 10.38 -31.97
N VAL A 126 18.02 9.31 -32.15
CA VAL A 126 19.32 9.17 -31.46
C VAL A 126 20.35 9.98 -32.24
N ASP A 127 20.81 11.11 -31.69
CA ASP A 127 21.93 11.89 -32.22
C ASP A 127 23.09 11.87 -31.21
N GLY A 128 23.89 10.80 -31.30
CA GLY A 128 25.02 10.57 -30.39
C GLY A 128 24.60 10.37 -28.92
N SER A 129 25.12 11.20 -28.00
CA SER A 129 24.87 11.11 -26.55
C SER A 129 23.79 12.04 -26.01
N LYS A 130 23.07 12.77 -26.90
CA LYS A 130 22.06 13.75 -26.50
C LYS A 130 20.66 13.24 -26.80
N LEU A 131 19.77 13.44 -25.83
CA LEU A 131 18.37 13.12 -25.95
C LEU A 131 17.64 14.34 -26.56
N VAL A 132 17.35 14.29 -27.86
CA VAL A 132 16.66 15.36 -28.58
C VAL A 132 15.16 15.07 -28.56
N VAL A 133 14.40 15.96 -27.93
CA VAL A 133 12.95 15.85 -27.79
C VAL A 133 12.27 17.16 -28.22
N PRO A 134 11.03 17.09 -28.73
CA PRO A 134 10.22 18.28 -28.97
C PRO A 134 10.07 19.15 -27.72
N MET A 135 10.02 20.47 -27.87
CA MET A 135 9.90 21.39 -26.72
C MET A 135 8.61 21.19 -25.92
N ASP A 136 7.56 20.65 -26.55
CA ASP A 136 6.26 20.39 -25.93
C ASP A 136 6.14 18.96 -25.34
N ILE A 137 7.25 18.21 -25.24
CA ILE A 137 7.22 16.81 -24.80
C ILE A 137 6.68 16.64 -23.37
N LEU A 138 7.01 17.57 -22.47
CA LEU A 138 6.55 17.54 -21.08
C LEU A 138 5.05 17.79 -21.00
N ASP A 139 4.53 18.76 -21.76
CA ASP A 139 3.09 19.05 -21.81
C ASP A 139 2.30 17.86 -22.37
N ARG A 140 2.82 17.22 -23.43
CA ARG A 140 2.21 16.01 -24.01
C ARG A 140 2.19 14.85 -23.03
N TRP A 141 3.31 14.60 -22.35
CA TRP A 141 3.38 13.57 -21.32
C TRP A 141 2.40 13.85 -20.19
N PHE A 142 2.41 15.08 -19.67
CA PHE A 142 1.59 15.47 -18.53
C PHE A 142 0.09 15.35 -18.84
N LYS A 143 -0.35 15.79 -20.02
CA LYS A 143 -1.73 15.62 -20.48
C LYS A 143 -2.11 14.14 -20.56
N LYS A 144 -1.27 13.30 -21.17
CA LYS A 144 -1.50 11.85 -21.27
C LYS A 144 -1.55 11.18 -19.89
N PHE A 145 -0.66 11.59 -18.98
CA PHE A 145 -0.60 11.07 -17.62
C PHE A 145 -1.88 11.43 -16.84
N GLN A 146 -2.33 12.69 -16.90
CA GLN A 146 -3.56 13.14 -16.25
C GLN A 146 -4.81 12.44 -16.80
N GLU A 147 -4.94 12.34 -18.12
CA GLU A 147 -6.07 11.65 -18.75
C GLU A 147 -6.14 10.18 -18.32
N LYS A 148 -5.00 9.50 -18.24
CA LYS A 148 -4.92 8.11 -17.79
C LYS A 148 -5.24 7.98 -16.30
N ALA A 149 -4.70 8.86 -15.45
CA ALA A 149 -4.99 8.87 -14.01
C ALA A 149 -6.47 9.15 -13.68
N LYS A 150 -7.16 9.96 -14.50
CA LYS A 150 -8.60 10.20 -14.35
C LYS A 150 -9.44 9.01 -14.80
N ARG A 151 -9.02 8.32 -15.85
CA ARG A 151 -9.76 7.21 -16.46
C ARG A 151 -9.58 5.90 -15.70
N ASP A 152 -8.42 5.70 -15.10
CA ASP A 152 -8.04 4.48 -14.39
C ASP A 152 -7.59 4.84 -12.96
N PRO A 153 -8.44 4.62 -11.95
CA PRO A 153 -8.12 4.93 -10.55
C PRO A 153 -7.01 4.03 -9.98
N ASP A 154 -6.73 2.87 -10.59
CA ASP A 154 -5.64 1.97 -10.17
C ASP A 154 -4.31 2.30 -10.84
N PHE A 155 -4.32 3.15 -11.88
CA PHE A 155 -3.11 3.60 -12.56
C PHE A 155 -2.09 4.18 -11.58
N LEU A 156 -2.51 5.08 -10.69
CA LEU A 156 -1.61 5.69 -9.68
C LEU A 156 -1.15 4.67 -8.63
N LYS A 157 -1.99 3.69 -8.29
CA LYS A 157 -1.63 2.64 -7.33
C LYS A 157 -0.53 1.73 -7.87
N SER A 158 -0.47 1.50 -9.18
CA SER A 158 0.62 0.73 -9.82
C SER A 158 2.02 1.35 -9.60
N PHE A 159 2.09 2.65 -9.33
CA PHE A 159 3.34 3.33 -8.99
C PHE A 159 3.72 3.20 -7.51
N ALA A 160 2.78 2.87 -6.63
CA ALA A 160 3.00 2.77 -5.18
C ALA A 160 3.29 1.34 -4.71
N LEU A 161 3.04 0.32 -5.54
CA LEU A 161 3.30 -1.11 -5.30
C LEU A 161 4.75 -1.50 -5.61
#